data_AF-A0A1B6L8F9-F1
#
_entry.id   AF-A0A1B6L8F9-F1
#
_cell.length_a   1.000
_cell.length_b   1.000
_cell.length_c   1.000
_cell.angle_alpha   90.00
_cell.angle_beta   90.00
_cell.angle_gamma   90.00
#
_symmetry.space_group_name_H-M   'P 1'
#
loop_
_entity.id
_entity.type
_entity.pdbx_description
1 polymer ?
#
loop_
_entity_poly.entity_id
_entity_poly.type
_entity_poly.pdbx_seq_one_letter_code
_entity_poly.pdbx_strand_id
1 'polypeptide(L)'
;MKLLKKRQKKAHIMEIQVNGGTVEDKVKWAREHFEKPIPVSSVFAPDEMIDLIGVTKGHGYKGVTSRWHTKKLPRKTHKGLRKVACIGAWHPSRVQFTVARAGQKGYHHRTEINKKIYRIGQGIHTKEGKVIKNNASTEYDLSEKTITPMGGFPHYGEVNNDFVMMRGCCVGPKKRVITMRKSLLIHTKRVALEKINLKFIDTSSKFGHGRFQTAADKAAFMGQLKKDRIKEEAAA
;
A
#
# COMPACT_ATOMS: atom_id res chain seq x y z
N MET A 1 -19.53 5.27 -14.74
CA MET A 1 -18.11 4.91 -14.99
C MET A 1 -17.50 4.24 -13.76
N LYS A 2 -16.51 3.35 -13.92
CA LYS A 2 -15.77 2.77 -12.77
C LYS A 2 -14.58 3.68 -12.40
N LEU A 3 -14.60 4.29 -11.21
CA LEU A 3 -13.48 5.10 -10.70
C LEU A 3 -12.22 4.27 -10.42
N LEU A 4 -12.40 3.04 -9.92
CA LEU A 4 -11.31 2.09 -9.68
C LEU A 4 -11.45 0.89 -10.61
N LYS A 5 -10.35 0.48 -11.25
CA LYS A 5 -10.26 -0.73 -12.09
C LYS A 5 -10.27 -2.03 -11.24
N LYS A 6 -11.22 -2.15 -10.29
CA LYS A 6 -11.49 -3.35 -9.49
C LYS A 6 -12.69 -4.12 -10.05
N ARG A 7 -12.74 -5.42 -9.75
CA ARG A 7 -13.90 -6.27 -10.09
C ARG A 7 -15.14 -5.88 -9.27
N GLN A 8 -14.95 -5.60 -7.99
CA GLN A 8 -15.99 -5.16 -7.06
C GLN A 8 -16.57 -3.81 -7.50
N LYS A 9 -17.91 -3.72 -7.49
CA LYS A 9 -18.67 -2.47 -7.72
C LYS A 9 -19.21 -1.86 -6.42
N LYS A 10 -19.52 -2.69 -5.42
CA LYS A 10 -20.05 -2.24 -4.12
C LYS A 10 -19.01 -1.37 -3.38
N ALA A 11 -19.42 -0.17 -2.97
CA ALA A 11 -18.59 0.74 -2.21
C ALA A 11 -18.31 0.24 -0.78
N HIS A 12 -17.23 0.74 -0.18
CA HIS A 12 -16.95 0.55 1.25
C HIS A 12 -17.52 1.74 2.01
N ILE A 13 -18.26 1.46 3.08
CA ILE A 13 -18.85 2.47 3.96
C ILE A 13 -18.03 2.49 5.25
N MET A 14 -17.80 3.69 5.79
CA MET A 14 -17.03 3.91 7.01
C MET A 14 -17.60 5.13 7.73
N GLU A 15 -17.63 5.05 9.06
CA GLU A 15 -17.87 6.21 9.93
C GLU A 15 -16.54 6.89 10.26
N ILE A 16 -16.51 8.21 10.12
CA ILE A 16 -15.33 9.03 10.39
C ILE A 16 -15.72 10.07 11.44
N GLN A 17 -15.01 10.08 12.57
CA GLN A 17 -15.24 11.02 13.65
C GLN A 17 -14.77 12.44 13.26
N VAL A 18 -15.62 13.44 13.47
CA VAL A 18 -15.29 14.87 13.32
C VAL A 18 -14.77 15.42 14.65
N ASN A 19 -13.53 15.91 14.65
CA ASN A 19 -12.86 16.47 15.83
C ASN A 19 -12.63 17.97 15.67
N GLY A 20 -12.52 18.69 16.79
CA GLY A 20 -12.40 20.16 16.85
C GLY A 20 -13.75 20.88 16.98
N GLY A 21 -13.76 22.05 17.62
CA GLY A 21 -14.97 22.89 17.80
C GLY A 21 -16.02 22.32 18.76
N THR A 22 -17.15 23.03 18.88
CA THR A 22 -18.32 22.63 19.66
C THR A 22 -19.15 21.57 18.91
N VAL A 23 -20.16 20.98 19.56
CA VAL A 23 -21.06 20.02 18.91
C VAL A 23 -21.84 20.67 17.76
N GLU A 24 -22.28 21.91 17.96
CA GLU A 24 -23.01 22.70 16.95
C GLU A 24 -22.15 22.91 15.70
N ASP A 25 -20.88 23.30 15.87
CA ASP A 25 -19.93 23.48 14.77
C ASP A 25 -19.74 22.19 13.97
N LYS A 26 -19.61 21.05 14.65
CA LYS A 26 -19.43 19.74 14.01
C LYS A 26 -20.67 19.34 13.19
N VAL A 27 -21.86 19.55 13.74
CA VAL A 27 -23.12 19.24 13.03
C VAL A 27 -23.28 20.15 11.82
N LYS A 28 -22.98 21.44 11.95
CA LYS A 28 -23.00 22.40 10.84
C LYS A 28 -22.02 21.99 9.75
N TRP A 29 -20.76 21.70 10.10
CA TRP A 29 -19.75 21.24 9.14
C TRP A 29 -20.16 19.95 8.43
N ALA A 30 -20.69 18.97 9.17
CA ALA A 30 -21.14 17.70 8.60
C ALA A 30 -22.31 17.90 7.62
N ARG A 31 -23.26 18.80 7.92
CA ARG A 31 -24.36 19.16 7.01
C ARG A 31 -23.85 19.87 5.76
N GLU A 32 -22.92 20.82 5.91
CA GLU A 32 -22.35 21.55 4.78
C GLU A 32 -21.56 20.66 3.82
N HIS A 33 -20.95 19.57 4.32
CA HIS A 33 -20.18 18.60 3.53
C HIS A 33 -20.98 17.34 3.17
N PHE A 34 -22.26 17.29 3.53
CA PHE A 34 -23.15 16.19 3.13
C PHE A 34 -23.29 16.13 1.60
N GLU A 35 -23.27 14.92 1.04
CA GLU A 35 -23.28 14.65 -0.41
C GLU A 35 -22.12 15.26 -1.22
N LYS A 36 -21.11 15.83 -0.57
CA LYS A 36 -19.91 16.38 -1.23
C LYS A 36 -18.71 15.44 -1.11
N PRO A 37 -17.84 15.37 -2.13
CA PRO A 37 -16.61 14.59 -2.04
C PRO A 37 -15.59 15.27 -1.12
N ILE A 38 -14.92 14.48 -0.27
CA ILE A 38 -13.83 14.93 0.59
C ILE A 38 -12.51 14.36 0.05
N PRO A 39 -11.61 15.20 -0.50
CA PRO A 39 -10.34 14.73 -1.04
C PRO A 39 -9.34 14.40 0.07
N VAL A 40 -8.41 13.48 -0.20
CA VAL A 40 -7.40 13.03 0.78
C VAL A 40 -6.50 14.17 1.28
N SER A 41 -6.23 15.17 0.43
CA SER A 41 -5.44 16.36 0.75
C SER A 41 -6.09 17.28 1.79
N SER A 42 -7.42 17.22 1.95
CA SER A 42 -8.13 17.97 2.99
C SER A 42 -8.03 17.30 4.36
N VAL A 43 -7.74 16.00 4.39
CA VAL A 43 -7.66 15.22 5.63
C VAL A 43 -6.22 15.10 6.10
N PHE A 44 -5.28 14.77 5.22
CA PHE A 44 -3.88 14.50 5.56
C PHE A 44 -2.92 15.50 4.92
N ALA A 45 -1.77 15.70 5.54
CA ALA A 45 -0.70 16.54 5.02
C ALA A 45 0.53 15.70 4.58
N PRO A 46 1.37 16.22 3.67
CA PRO A 46 2.71 15.68 3.46
C PRO A 46 3.52 15.66 4.76
N ASP A 47 4.48 14.74 4.87
CA ASP A 47 5.36 14.54 6.04
C ASP A 47 4.67 14.15 7.35
N GLU A 48 3.34 14.01 7.34
CA GLU A 48 2.56 13.61 8.49
C GLU A 48 2.78 12.11 8.84
N MET A 49 2.80 11.81 10.14
CA MET A 49 2.77 10.45 10.65
C MET A 49 1.33 10.00 10.86
N ILE A 50 0.95 8.90 10.21
CA ILE A 50 -0.40 8.33 10.28
C ILE A 50 -0.36 6.88 10.74
N ASP A 51 -1.54 6.36 11.10
CA ASP A 51 -1.73 4.96 11.43
C ASP A 51 -2.49 4.24 10.32
N LEU A 52 -2.08 3.01 10.02
CA LEU A 52 -2.72 2.15 9.05
C LEU A 52 -3.44 1.01 9.73
N ILE A 53 -4.72 0.89 9.44
CA ILE A 53 -5.58 -0.15 9.98
C ILE A 53 -6.04 -1.02 8.82
N GLY A 54 -5.86 -2.31 8.96
CA GLY A 54 -6.29 -3.24 7.93
C GLY A 54 -6.12 -4.70 8.31
N VAL A 55 -6.56 -5.55 7.40
CA VAL A 55 -6.40 -6.99 7.54
C VAL A 55 -5.07 -7.41 6.89
N THR A 56 -4.33 -8.29 7.54
CA THR A 56 -3.05 -8.83 7.01
C THR A 56 -3.26 -9.88 5.91
N LYS A 57 -2.25 -10.14 5.07
CA LYS A 57 -2.34 -11.18 4.02
C LYS A 57 -2.64 -12.54 4.67
N GLY A 58 -3.60 -13.27 4.11
CA GLY A 58 -3.98 -14.60 4.59
C GLY A 58 -2.97 -15.67 4.14
N HIS A 59 -2.68 -16.61 5.03
CA HIS A 59 -1.84 -17.78 4.73
C HIS A 59 -2.54 -19.12 5.03
N GLY A 60 -3.79 -19.10 5.49
CA GLY A 60 -4.61 -20.28 5.79
C GLY A 60 -4.13 -21.04 7.04
N TYR A 61 -4.46 -22.32 7.11
CA TYR A 61 -4.01 -23.20 8.19
C TYR A 61 -2.49 -23.50 8.06
N LYS A 62 -1.73 -23.22 9.12
CA LYS A 62 -0.28 -23.43 9.18
C LYS A 62 0.14 -24.16 10.46
N GLY A 63 1.17 -24.99 10.33
CA GLY A 63 1.82 -25.64 11.47
C GLY A 63 2.61 -24.67 12.37
N VAL A 64 2.97 -25.14 13.56
CA VAL A 64 3.62 -24.35 14.63
C VAL A 64 4.92 -23.66 14.19
N THR A 65 5.77 -24.33 13.42
CA THR A 65 7.03 -23.76 12.93
C THR A 65 6.78 -22.56 12.01
N SER A 66 5.74 -22.58 11.16
CA SER A 66 5.46 -21.45 10.28
C SER A 66 4.67 -20.35 11.01
N ARG A 67 3.72 -20.72 11.89
CA ARG A 67 2.84 -19.77 12.58
C ARG A 67 3.54 -19.03 13.72
N TRP A 68 4.29 -19.76 14.53
CA TRP A 68 4.92 -19.29 15.77
C TRP A 68 6.46 -19.26 15.71
N HIS A 69 7.05 -19.65 14.58
CA HIS A 69 8.50 -19.63 14.37
C HIS A 69 9.29 -20.51 15.37
N THR A 70 8.70 -21.60 15.85
CA THR A 70 9.37 -22.55 16.75
C THR A 70 10.55 -23.23 16.07
N LYS A 71 11.61 -23.53 16.83
CA LYS A 71 12.76 -24.31 16.33
C LYS A 71 12.29 -25.66 15.78
N LYS A 72 12.82 -26.07 14.62
CA LYS A 72 12.58 -27.40 14.05
C LYS A 72 13.31 -28.46 14.88
N LEU A 73 12.71 -29.63 15.03
CA LEU A 73 13.36 -30.77 15.67
C LEU A 73 14.43 -31.39 14.75
N PRO A 74 15.35 -32.22 15.29
CA PRO A 74 16.39 -32.88 14.51
C PRO A 74 15.82 -33.73 13.36
N ARG A 75 16.63 -33.93 12.31
CA ARG A 75 16.25 -34.66 11.09
C ARG A 75 15.73 -36.08 11.38
N LYS A 76 16.30 -36.77 12.37
CA LYS A 76 15.96 -38.16 12.73
C LYS A 76 14.74 -38.28 13.66
N THR A 77 13.97 -37.21 13.88
CA THR A 77 12.80 -37.25 14.76
C THR A 77 11.68 -38.10 14.15
N HIS A 78 11.28 -39.15 14.87
CA HIS A 78 10.13 -39.98 14.48
C HIS A 78 8.81 -39.19 14.54
N LYS A 79 7.89 -39.47 13.61
CA LYS A 79 6.59 -38.76 13.45
C LYS A 79 6.73 -37.25 13.20
N GLY A 80 7.72 -36.85 12.39
CA GLY A 80 7.87 -35.49 11.86
C GLY A 80 8.56 -34.49 12.78
N LEU A 81 9.29 -33.55 12.17
CA LEU A 81 10.18 -32.61 12.85
C LEU A 81 9.64 -31.17 12.98
N ARG A 82 8.51 -30.85 12.36
CA ARG A 82 7.91 -29.49 12.32
C ARG A 82 6.82 -29.33 13.37
N LYS A 83 7.13 -29.68 14.62
CA LYS A 83 6.21 -29.69 15.76
C LYS A 83 6.88 -29.11 17.01
N VAL A 84 6.09 -28.80 18.03
CA VAL A 84 6.58 -28.58 19.39
C VAL A 84 6.71 -29.96 20.03
N ALA A 85 7.82 -30.23 20.72
CA ALA A 85 8.07 -31.55 21.32
C ALA A 85 7.23 -31.78 22.59
N CYS A 86 7.42 -30.96 23.63
CA CYS A 86 6.64 -30.99 24.86
C CYS A 86 5.61 -29.85 24.88
N ILE A 87 4.34 -30.15 25.15
CA ILE A 87 3.22 -29.18 25.13
C ILE A 87 2.76 -28.73 26.53
N GLY A 88 3.41 -29.21 27.60
CA GLY A 88 3.07 -28.91 28.98
C GLY A 88 3.67 -29.94 29.95
N ALA A 89 3.77 -29.56 31.22
CA ALA A 89 4.09 -30.49 32.31
C ALA A 89 2.89 -31.40 32.62
N TRP A 90 3.08 -32.39 33.51
CA TRP A 90 1.99 -33.23 34.00
C TRP A 90 0.94 -32.41 34.76
N HIS A 91 1.39 -31.61 35.72
CA HIS A 91 0.55 -30.69 36.50
C HIS A 91 0.94 -29.25 36.14
N PRO A 92 0.00 -28.39 35.70
CA PRO A 92 -1.44 -28.61 35.55
C PRO A 92 -1.82 -29.55 34.40
N SER A 93 -2.81 -30.44 34.63
CA SER A 93 -3.29 -31.46 33.67
C SER A 93 -4.11 -30.89 32.52
N ARG A 94 -3.61 -29.82 31.88
CA ARG A 94 -4.22 -29.15 30.73
C ARG A 94 -3.16 -28.46 29.88
N VAL A 95 -3.38 -28.41 28.57
CA VAL A 95 -2.53 -27.61 27.68
C VAL A 95 -2.86 -26.13 27.86
N GLN A 96 -1.87 -25.32 28.17
CA GLN A 96 -2.06 -23.88 28.35
C GLN A 96 -2.28 -23.15 27.01
N PHE A 97 -3.00 -22.04 27.05
CA PHE A 97 -3.26 -21.20 25.87
C PHE A 97 -1.99 -20.52 25.31
N THR A 98 -0.97 -20.35 26.15
CA THR A 98 0.35 -19.79 25.81
C THR A 98 1.15 -20.72 24.89
N VAL A 99 0.81 -22.01 24.83
CA VAL A 99 1.54 -23.02 24.06
C VAL A 99 1.28 -22.82 22.56
N ALA A 100 2.36 -22.81 21.78
CA ALA A 100 2.29 -22.68 20.33
C ALA A 100 1.57 -23.88 19.70
N ARG A 101 0.41 -23.63 19.08
CA ARG A 101 -0.38 -24.64 18.33
C ARG A 101 -0.59 -24.28 16.86
N ALA A 102 -0.73 -25.29 16.02
CA ALA A 102 -1.09 -25.12 14.61
C ALA A 102 -2.46 -24.45 14.48
N GLY A 103 -2.72 -23.77 13.37
CA GLY A 103 -3.98 -23.06 13.16
C GLY A 103 -3.87 -21.95 12.12
N GLN A 104 -4.84 -21.05 12.12
CA GLN A 104 -4.89 -19.91 11.21
C GLN A 104 -3.62 -19.03 11.33
N LYS A 105 -2.99 -18.73 10.19
CA LYS A 105 -1.92 -17.75 10.05
C LYS A 105 -2.34 -16.66 9.06
N GLY A 106 -2.31 -15.41 9.51
CA GLY A 106 -2.65 -14.25 8.69
C GLY A 106 -4.15 -14.06 8.54
N TYR A 107 -4.56 -13.05 7.78
CA TYR A 107 -5.94 -12.55 7.78
C TYR A 107 -6.38 -12.04 9.17
N HIS A 108 -5.43 -11.52 9.93
CA HIS A 108 -5.71 -10.88 11.22
C HIS A 108 -5.83 -9.36 11.04
N HIS A 109 -6.74 -8.74 11.79
CA HIS A 109 -6.83 -7.29 11.92
C HIS A 109 -5.60 -6.73 12.64
N ARG A 110 -4.96 -5.69 12.09
CA ARG A 110 -3.77 -5.05 12.65
C ARG A 110 -3.81 -3.55 12.44
N THR A 111 -3.24 -2.85 13.40
CA THR A 111 -2.98 -1.41 13.35
C THR A 111 -1.47 -1.22 13.39
N GLU A 112 -0.91 -0.64 12.33
CA GLU A 112 0.49 -0.25 12.27
C GLU A 112 0.59 1.26 12.40
N ILE A 113 1.21 1.73 13.49
CA ILE A 113 1.35 3.15 13.79
C ILE A 113 2.59 3.75 13.12
N ASN A 114 2.68 5.10 13.12
CA ASN A 114 3.89 5.84 12.75
C ASN A 114 4.34 5.63 11.29
N LYS A 115 3.38 5.57 10.36
CA LYS A 115 3.65 5.50 8.93
C LYS A 115 3.73 6.91 8.37
N LYS A 116 4.93 7.32 7.93
CA LYS A 116 5.17 8.65 7.40
C LYS A 116 4.65 8.77 5.97
N ILE A 117 3.89 9.82 5.69
CA ILE A 117 3.51 10.21 4.33
C ILE A 117 4.71 10.91 3.68
N TYR A 118 5.11 10.44 2.51
CA TYR A 118 6.16 11.08 1.70
C TYR A 118 5.58 12.00 0.63
N ARG A 119 4.42 11.65 0.07
CA ARG A 119 3.77 12.43 -0.97
C ARG A 119 2.27 12.17 -0.97
N ILE A 120 1.49 13.23 -1.10
CA ILE A 120 0.09 13.16 -1.50
C ILE A 120 0.06 13.59 -2.97
N GLY A 121 -0.04 12.61 -3.86
CA GLY A 121 0.02 12.83 -5.30
C GLY A 121 -1.37 12.98 -5.89
N GLN A 122 -1.53 13.96 -6.78
CA GLN A 122 -2.76 14.13 -7.53
C GLN A 122 -2.89 13.05 -8.62
N GLY A 123 -4.14 12.66 -8.87
CA GLY A 123 -4.49 11.81 -10.00
C GLY A 123 -4.17 12.45 -11.34
N ILE A 124 -4.31 11.67 -12.41
CA ILE A 124 -4.24 12.17 -13.78
C ILE A 124 -5.41 13.11 -13.97
N HIS A 125 -5.12 14.38 -14.23
CA HIS A 125 -6.13 15.42 -14.38
C HIS A 125 -5.83 16.27 -15.62
N THR A 126 -6.88 16.92 -16.13
CA THR A 126 -6.75 17.84 -17.26
C THR A 126 -6.72 19.26 -16.72
N LYS A 127 -5.69 20.03 -17.07
CA LYS A 127 -5.62 21.47 -16.81
C LYS A 127 -5.40 22.16 -18.14
N GLU A 128 -6.23 23.16 -18.45
CA GLU A 128 -6.10 23.96 -19.69
C GLU A 128 -6.05 23.10 -20.97
N GLY A 129 -6.84 22.01 -21.01
CA GLY A 129 -6.89 21.07 -22.14
C GLY A 129 -5.71 20.09 -22.23
N LYS A 130 -4.64 20.26 -21.44
CA LYS A 130 -3.51 19.31 -21.37
C LYS A 130 -3.74 18.29 -20.25
N VAL A 131 -3.57 17.01 -20.58
CA VAL A 131 -3.65 15.92 -19.60
C VAL A 131 -2.32 15.83 -18.84
N ILE A 132 -2.34 16.26 -17.58
CA ILE A 132 -1.19 16.24 -16.68
C ILE A 132 -1.04 14.85 -16.06
N LYS A 133 0.10 14.21 -16.32
CA LYS A 133 0.41 12.83 -15.91
C LYS A 133 1.72 12.71 -15.10
N ASN A 134 2.39 13.82 -14.82
CA ASN A 134 3.71 13.88 -14.18
C ASN A 134 3.65 13.70 -12.65
N ASN A 135 2.81 12.79 -12.12
CA ASN A 135 2.65 12.64 -10.68
C ASN A 135 3.81 11.91 -9.97
N ALA A 136 4.79 11.40 -10.72
CA ALA A 136 6.06 10.87 -10.20
C ALA A 136 7.29 11.72 -10.56
N SER A 137 7.13 12.89 -11.20
CA SER A 137 8.23 13.84 -11.33
C SER A 137 8.59 14.45 -9.97
N THR A 138 9.80 14.99 -9.86
CA THR A 138 10.29 15.70 -8.68
C THR A 138 10.96 16.99 -9.11
N GLU A 139 11.38 17.83 -8.16
CA GLU A 139 12.16 19.05 -8.46
C GLU A 139 13.54 18.72 -9.06
N TYR A 140 14.11 17.56 -8.70
CA TYR A 140 15.43 17.11 -9.16
C TYR A 140 15.35 16.22 -10.41
N ASP A 141 14.19 15.65 -10.70
CA ASP A 141 13.93 14.76 -11.82
C ASP A 141 12.70 15.25 -12.59
N LEU A 142 12.98 16.03 -13.63
CA LEU A 142 11.99 16.69 -14.48
C LEU A 142 11.34 15.74 -15.51
N SER A 143 11.67 14.44 -15.48
CA SER A 143 11.07 13.48 -16.40
C SER A 143 9.54 13.44 -16.25
N GLU A 144 8.82 13.56 -17.38
CA GLU A 144 7.36 13.47 -17.41
C GLU A 144 6.91 12.01 -17.25
N LYS A 145 6.85 11.55 -15.99
CA LYS A 145 6.47 10.17 -15.66
C LYS A 145 5.34 10.07 -14.63
N THR A 146 4.53 9.04 -14.80
CA THR A 146 3.46 8.67 -13.85
C THR A 146 3.99 7.77 -12.75
N ILE A 147 3.33 7.75 -11.59
CA ILE A 147 3.59 6.83 -10.48
C ILE A 147 3.36 5.37 -10.85
N THR A 148 2.56 5.12 -11.88
CA THR A 148 2.35 3.78 -12.42
C THR A 148 3.63 3.32 -13.13
N PRO A 149 4.25 2.20 -12.71
CA PRO A 149 5.47 1.71 -13.34
C PRO A 149 5.20 1.18 -14.74
N MET A 150 6.26 1.01 -15.55
CA MET A 150 6.14 0.40 -16.88
C MET A 150 5.43 -0.96 -16.82
N GLY A 151 4.33 -1.12 -17.57
CA GLY A 151 3.50 -2.33 -17.56
C GLY A 151 2.47 -2.41 -16.41
N GLY A 152 2.36 -1.36 -15.59
CA GLY A 152 1.42 -1.27 -14.47
C GLY A 152 1.88 -1.96 -13.20
N PHE A 153 1.20 -1.70 -12.08
CA PHE A 153 1.47 -2.39 -10.82
C PHE A 153 1.01 -3.86 -10.93
N PRO A 154 1.90 -4.86 -10.75
CA PRO A 154 1.55 -6.26 -10.97
C PRO A 154 0.38 -6.69 -10.08
N HIS A 155 -0.65 -7.31 -10.65
CA HIS A 155 -1.90 -7.70 -9.99
C HIS A 155 -2.74 -6.55 -9.41
N TYR A 156 -2.38 -5.28 -9.61
CA TYR A 156 -3.19 -4.12 -9.24
C TYR A 156 -3.78 -3.44 -10.48
N GLY A 157 -2.92 -2.98 -11.39
CA GLY A 157 -3.27 -2.16 -12.56
C GLY A 157 -2.61 -0.78 -12.51
N GLU A 158 -3.28 0.21 -13.07
CA GLU A 158 -2.82 1.60 -13.14
C GLU A 158 -3.41 2.43 -12.00
N VAL A 159 -2.66 3.43 -11.53
CA VAL A 159 -3.08 4.40 -10.52
C VAL A 159 -3.34 5.74 -11.23
N ASN A 160 -4.63 6.05 -11.44
CA ASN A 160 -5.07 7.25 -12.16
C ASN A 160 -5.72 8.30 -11.24
N ASN A 161 -6.04 7.94 -10.00
CA ASN A 161 -6.64 8.85 -9.01
C ASN A 161 -5.56 9.31 -8.01
N ASP A 162 -5.95 10.19 -7.10
CA ASP A 162 -5.11 10.62 -5.99
C ASP A 162 -4.56 9.43 -5.20
N PHE A 163 -3.32 9.57 -4.75
CA PHE A 163 -2.62 8.53 -4.01
C PHE A 163 -1.79 9.10 -2.87
N VAL A 164 -1.57 8.26 -1.87
CA VAL A 164 -0.65 8.55 -0.76
C VAL A 164 0.54 7.61 -0.87
N MET A 165 1.73 8.19 -1.01
CA MET A 165 2.99 7.47 -0.90
C MET A 165 3.44 7.49 0.55
N MET A 166 3.69 6.32 1.13
CA MET A 166 4.09 6.18 2.52
C MET A 166 5.42 5.45 2.65
N ARG A 167 6.12 5.73 3.75
CA ARG A 167 7.36 5.04 4.11
C ARG A 167 7.10 3.57 4.47
N GLY A 168 7.81 2.68 3.78
CA GLY A 168 7.89 1.27 4.12
C GLY A 168 6.70 0.43 3.65
N CYS A 169 6.53 -0.75 4.26
CA CYS A 169 5.44 -1.66 3.94
C CYS A 169 4.14 -1.29 4.68
N CYS A 170 3.02 -1.84 4.18
CA CYS A 170 1.71 -1.76 4.81
C CYS A 170 1.04 -3.13 4.90
N VAL A 171 0.04 -3.26 5.77
CA VAL A 171 -0.71 -4.51 5.95
C VAL A 171 -1.53 -4.88 4.73
N GLY A 172 -1.50 -6.16 4.38
CA GLY A 172 -2.40 -6.75 3.38
C GLY A 172 -1.79 -6.99 2.00
N PRO A 173 -2.49 -7.73 1.13
CA PRO A 173 -2.15 -7.88 -0.27
C PRO A 173 -2.58 -6.66 -1.09
N LYS A 174 -2.09 -6.61 -2.33
CA LYS A 174 -2.53 -5.66 -3.36
C LYS A 174 -4.07 -5.68 -3.50
N LYS A 175 -4.65 -4.53 -3.87
CA LYS A 175 -6.11 -4.29 -4.01
C LYS A 175 -6.91 -4.30 -2.71
N ARG A 176 -6.30 -4.57 -1.55
CA ARG A 176 -6.98 -4.48 -0.24
C ARG A 176 -7.32 -3.03 0.11
N VAL A 177 -8.49 -2.84 0.73
CA VAL A 177 -8.86 -1.57 1.38
C VAL A 177 -8.04 -1.43 2.66
N ILE A 178 -7.50 -0.24 2.88
CA ILE A 178 -6.73 0.10 4.09
C ILE A 178 -7.33 1.40 4.63
N THR A 179 -7.57 1.42 5.93
CA THR A 179 -8.06 2.59 6.64
C THR A 179 -6.88 3.40 7.14
N MET A 180 -6.81 4.67 6.77
CA MET A 180 -5.81 5.61 7.28
C MET A 180 -6.44 6.42 8.42
N ARG A 181 -5.73 6.55 9.54
CA ARG A 181 -6.17 7.32 10.70
C ARG A 181 -5.09 8.33 11.07
N LYS A 182 -5.49 9.52 11.50
CA LYS A 182 -4.61 10.44 12.21
C LYS A 182 -3.95 9.74 13.39
N SER A 183 -2.68 10.07 13.66
CA SER A 183 -1.98 9.52 14.82
C SER A 183 -2.69 9.94 16.11
N LEU A 184 -2.74 9.02 17.07
CA LEU A 184 -3.22 9.31 18.42
C LEU A 184 -2.12 9.88 19.33
N LEU A 185 -0.88 9.90 18.84
CA LEU A 185 0.29 10.32 19.61
C LEU A 185 0.78 11.68 19.13
N ILE A 186 1.27 12.49 20.07
CA ILE A 186 2.02 13.70 19.75
C ILE A 186 3.44 13.28 19.34
N HIS A 187 3.86 13.72 18.16
CA HIS A 187 5.18 13.40 17.62
C HIS A 187 6.17 14.53 17.87
N THR A 188 7.18 14.26 18.71
CA THR A 188 8.26 15.21 19.03
C THR A 188 9.63 14.77 18.50
N LYS A 189 9.74 13.54 18.01
CA LYS A 189 11.01 12.99 17.52
C LYS A 189 11.42 13.65 16.20
N ARG A 190 12.70 13.98 16.05
CA ARG A 190 13.28 14.57 14.82
C ARG A 190 12.90 13.80 13.56
N VAL A 191 13.00 12.46 13.57
CA VAL A 191 12.63 11.59 12.44
C VAL A 191 11.15 11.73 12.06
N ALA A 192 10.27 11.98 13.03
CA ALA A 192 8.84 12.16 12.77
C ALA A 192 8.55 13.53 12.15
N LEU A 193 9.29 14.58 12.54
CA LEU A 193 9.10 15.96 12.08
C LEU A 193 9.94 16.34 10.83
N GLU A 194 10.81 15.45 10.38
CA GLU A 194 11.64 15.64 9.20
C GLU A 194 10.82 15.96 7.94
N LYS A 195 11.18 17.02 7.20
CA LYS A 195 10.53 17.30 5.91
C LYS A 195 11.14 16.44 4.82
N ILE A 196 10.33 15.72 4.06
CA ILE A 196 10.81 14.79 3.03
C ILE A 196 10.90 15.50 1.69
N ASN A 197 12.12 15.62 1.15
CA ASN A 197 12.35 16.05 -0.22
C ASN A 197 12.72 14.84 -1.10
N LEU A 198 11.77 14.38 -1.92
CA LEU A 198 11.97 13.27 -2.84
C LEU A 198 12.78 13.73 -4.06
N LYS A 199 13.96 13.15 -4.26
CA LYS A 199 14.80 13.45 -5.43
C LYS A 199 14.44 12.62 -6.66
N PHE A 200 14.10 11.36 -6.48
CA PHE A 200 13.82 10.43 -7.58
C PHE A 200 12.79 9.40 -7.15
N ILE A 201 11.92 9.01 -8.10
CA ILE A 201 10.95 7.93 -7.93
C ILE A 201 11.16 6.92 -9.05
N ASP A 202 11.42 5.67 -8.67
CA ASP A 202 11.63 4.58 -9.61
C ASP A 202 10.30 4.06 -10.19
N THR A 203 10.10 4.30 -11.48
CA THR A 203 8.94 3.87 -12.28
C THR A 203 9.27 2.71 -13.22
N SER A 204 10.42 2.07 -13.02
CA SER A 204 10.79 0.88 -13.77
C SER A 204 9.81 -0.28 -13.56
N SER A 205 9.73 -1.17 -14.55
CA SER A 205 8.85 -2.35 -14.50
C SER A 205 9.06 -3.17 -13.22
N LYS A 206 7.95 -3.56 -12.59
CA LYS A 206 7.91 -4.49 -11.46
C LYS A 206 7.55 -5.92 -11.86
N PHE A 207 7.46 -6.18 -13.17
CA PHE A 207 7.26 -7.51 -13.73
C PHE A 207 8.60 -8.01 -14.28
N GLY A 208 9.38 -8.66 -13.42
CA GLY A 208 10.78 -9.01 -13.69
C GLY A 208 11.75 -7.91 -13.22
N HIS A 209 12.89 -7.80 -13.90
CA HIS A 209 13.92 -6.80 -13.60
C HIS A 209 13.75 -5.57 -14.51
N GLY A 210 13.20 -4.49 -13.96
CA GLY A 210 13.05 -3.22 -14.67
C GLY A 210 14.40 -2.54 -14.93
N ARG A 211 14.64 -2.08 -16.17
CA ARG A 211 15.88 -1.39 -16.59
C ARG A 211 15.68 0.07 -17.02
N PHE A 212 14.47 0.43 -17.43
CA PHE A 212 14.13 1.75 -17.97
C PHE A 212 13.04 2.39 -17.11
N GLN A 213 13.04 3.72 -17.01
CA GLN A 213 12.06 4.46 -16.21
C GLN A 213 10.81 4.79 -17.01
N THR A 214 11.00 5.16 -18.28
CA THR A 214 9.91 5.45 -19.22
C THR A 214 9.98 4.58 -20.47
N ALA A 215 8.86 4.54 -21.20
CA ALA A 215 8.83 3.89 -22.52
C ALA A 215 9.69 4.65 -23.55
N ALA A 216 9.80 5.97 -23.41
CA ALA A 216 10.64 6.80 -24.27
C ALA A 216 12.12 6.47 -24.07
N ASP A 217 12.59 6.35 -22.82
CA ASP A 217 13.99 5.95 -22.53
C ASP A 217 14.32 4.60 -23.16
N LYS A 218 13.38 3.65 -23.05
CA LYS A 218 13.54 2.31 -23.63
C LYS A 218 13.60 2.35 -25.15
N ALA A 219 12.73 3.13 -25.79
CA ALA A 219 12.71 3.26 -27.25
C ALA A 219 13.98 3.94 -27.75
N ALA A 220 14.42 5.02 -27.10
CA ALA A 220 15.67 5.71 -27.42
C ALA A 220 16.89 4.80 -27.29
N PHE A 221 16.95 3.98 -26.23
CA PHE A 221 18.06 3.04 -26.02
C PHE A 221 18.05 1.87 -27.02
N MET A 222 16.88 1.29 -27.29
CA MET A 222 16.77 0.09 -28.15
C MET A 222 16.81 0.42 -29.64
N GLY A 223 16.51 1.66 -30.02
CA GLY A 223 16.35 2.05 -31.42
C GLY A 223 15.13 1.42 -32.08
N GLN A 224 15.13 1.43 -33.41
CA GLN A 224 14.04 0.88 -34.21
C GLN A 224 14.07 -0.66 -34.21
N LEU A 225 12.97 -1.29 -33.80
CA LEU A 225 12.86 -2.75 -33.81
C LEU A 225 12.13 -3.24 -35.07
N LYS A 226 12.27 -4.53 -35.39
CA LYS A 226 11.61 -5.17 -36.54
C LYS A 226 10.09 -4.90 -36.59
N LYS A 227 9.41 -4.96 -35.44
CA LYS A 227 7.96 -4.73 -35.35
C LYS A 227 7.55 -3.28 -35.66
N ASP A 228 8.45 -2.33 -35.45
CA ASP A 228 8.19 -0.92 -35.68
C ASP A 228 8.34 -0.64 -37.18
N ARG A 229 9.37 -1.19 -37.82
CA ARG A 229 9.52 -1.20 -39.29
C ARG A 229 8.31 -1.79 -40.02
N ILE A 230 7.83 -2.96 -39.59
CA ILE A 230 6.65 -3.59 -40.20
C ILE A 230 5.41 -2.68 -40.10
N LYS A 231 5.27 -1.92 -39.00
CA LYS A 231 4.15 -0.99 -38.84
C LYS A 231 4.29 0.25 -39.73
N GLU A 232 5.51 0.75 -39.92
CA GLU A 232 5.78 1.85 -40.85
C GLU A 232 5.52 1.43 -42.30
N GLU A 233 6.01 0.25 -42.70
CA GLU A 233 5.78 -0.33 -44.04
C GLU A 233 4.29 -0.60 -44.32
N ALA A 234 3.49 -0.90 -43.29
CA ALA A 234 2.04 -1.07 -43.42
C ALA A 234 1.23 0.24 -43.38
N ALA A 235 1.84 1.33 -42.90
CA ALA A 235 1.20 2.64 -42.80
C ALA A 235 1.53 3.56 -44.01
N ALA A 236 2.61 3.24 -44.73
CA ALA A 236 2.97 3.83 -46.02
C ALA A 236 2.13 3.25 -47.15
#